data_AF-A0A1Y6FSV1-F1
#
_entry.id   AF-A0A1Y6FSV1-F1
#
_cell.length_a   1.000
_cell.length_b   1.000
_cell.length_c   1.000
_cell.angle_alpha   90.00
_cell.angle_beta   90.00
_cell.angle_gamma   90.00
#
_symmetry.space_group_name_H-M   'P 1'
#
loop_
_entity.id
_entity.type
_entity.pdbx_description
1 polymer ?
#
loop_
_entity_poly.entity_id
_entity_poly.type
_entity_poly.pdbx_seq_one_letter_code
_entity_poly.pdbx_strand_id
1 'polypeptide(L)'
;MNFDILSAPGELFLGSDVTTAQALGGRHFGTAARAVRFAMEQAAPVSLRGASLRIGAADFGPGQIRRMHARLEALGQARRPGRRA
;
A
#
# COMPACT_ATOMS: atom_id res chain seq x y z
N MET A 1 15.00 -6.70 3.73
CA MET A 1 13.64 -6.72 3.16
C MET A 1 13.72 -6.00 1.82
N ASN A 2 13.51 -6.71 0.71
CA ASN A 2 13.74 -6.20 -0.65
C ASN A 2 12.61 -5.28 -1.11
N PHE A 3 12.96 -4.09 -1.61
CA PHE A 3 12.01 -3.12 -2.14
C PHE A 3 11.60 -3.41 -3.58
N ASP A 4 12.26 -4.35 -4.25
CA ASP A 4 11.90 -4.81 -5.60
C ASP A 4 10.46 -5.31 -5.70
N ILE A 5 9.93 -5.84 -4.59
CA ILE A 5 8.55 -6.32 -4.50
C ILE A 5 7.52 -5.19 -4.69
N LEU A 6 7.90 -3.93 -4.46
CA LEU A 6 7.03 -2.78 -4.71
C LEU A 6 6.77 -2.53 -6.20
N SER A 7 7.71 -2.95 -7.06
CA SER A 7 7.58 -2.88 -8.51
C SER A 7 6.79 -4.07 -9.08
N ALA A 8 6.57 -5.12 -8.29
CA ALA A 8 5.77 -6.27 -8.70
C ALA A 8 4.26 -5.93 -8.63
N PRO A 9 3.43 -6.56 -9.47
CA PRO A 9 1.98 -6.42 -9.41
C PRO A 9 1.43 -6.95 -8.07
N GLY A 10 0.37 -6.31 -7.58
CA GLY A 10 -0.24 -6.67 -6.31
C GLY A 10 -1.71 -6.30 -6.23
N GLU A 11 -2.43 -6.99 -5.37
CA GLU A 11 -3.86 -6.80 -5.11
C GLU A 11 -4.08 -6.17 -3.74
N LEU A 12 -4.80 -5.06 -3.72
CA LEU A 12 -5.16 -4.36 -2.50
C LEU A 12 -6.61 -4.64 -2.14
N PHE A 13 -6.82 -5.20 -0.97
CA PHE A 13 -8.12 -5.42 -0.37
C PHE A 13 -8.37 -4.29 0.62
N LEU A 14 -9.41 -3.49 0.39
CA LEU A 14 -9.79 -2.37 1.25
C LEU A 14 -11.12 -2.67 1.94
N GLY A 15 -11.19 -2.43 3.24
CA GLY A 15 -12.41 -2.65 4.01
C GLY A 15 -12.20 -2.30 5.47
N SER A 16 -13.31 -1.99 6.16
CA SER A 16 -13.29 -1.72 7.60
C SER A 16 -12.71 -2.89 8.39
N ASP A 17 -12.95 -4.11 7.90
CA ASP A 17 -12.50 -5.37 8.47
C ASP A 17 -12.04 -6.31 7.35
N VAL A 18 -11.23 -7.32 7.71
CA VAL A 18 -10.70 -8.31 6.74
C VAL A 18 -11.83 -9.02 5.98
N THR A 19 -12.93 -9.35 6.67
CA THR A 19 -14.11 -9.97 6.06
C THR A 19 -14.75 -9.07 5.01
N THR A 20 -14.93 -7.79 5.34
CA THR A 20 -15.48 -6.78 4.41
C THR A 20 -14.53 -6.52 3.25
N ALA A 21 -13.22 -6.49 3.51
CA ALA A 21 -12.20 -6.31 2.48
C ALA A 21 -12.18 -7.47 1.47
N GLN A 22 -12.40 -8.71 1.95
CA GLN A 22 -12.56 -9.86 1.06
C GLN A 22 -13.91 -9.85 0.31
N ALA A 23 -14.99 -9.44 0.96
CA ALA A 23 -16.31 -9.36 0.34
C ALA A 23 -16.42 -8.26 -0.73
N LEU A 24 -15.75 -7.12 -0.54
CA LEU A 24 -15.66 -6.03 -1.53
C LEU A 24 -14.75 -6.37 -2.71
N GLY A 25 -13.90 -7.39 -2.56
CA GLY A 25 -12.95 -7.81 -3.57
C GLY A 25 -11.67 -6.97 -3.60
N GLY A 26 -10.57 -7.63 -3.96
CA GLY A 26 -9.26 -7.00 -4.10
C GLY A 26 -9.19 -6.20 -5.39
N ARG A 27 -8.63 -4.98 -5.32
CA ARG A 27 -8.31 -4.19 -6.50
C ARG A 27 -6.91 -4.52 -6.96
N HIS A 28 -6.78 -5.03 -8.19
CA HIS A 28 -5.49 -5.33 -8.79
C HIS A 28 -4.78 -4.05 -9.25
N PHE A 29 -3.50 -3.93 -8.90
CA PHE A 29 -2.63 -2.85 -9.32
C PHE A 29 -1.43 -3.41 -10.07
N GLY A 30 -1.03 -2.71 -11.14
CA GLY A 30 0.18 -3.09 -11.89
C GLY A 30 1.47 -3.03 -11.07
N THR A 31 1.49 -2.27 -9.95
CA THR A 31 2.59 -2.27 -8.99
C THR A 31 2.08 -2.12 -7.56
N ALA A 32 2.72 -2.81 -6.62
CA ALA A 32 2.43 -2.70 -5.20
C ALA A 32 2.69 -1.30 -4.63
N ALA A 33 3.65 -0.54 -5.18
CA ALA A 33 3.84 0.86 -4.82
C ALA A 33 2.58 1.70 -5.08
N ARG A 34 1.90 1.47 -6.21
CA ARG A 34 0.62 2.14 -6.53
C ARG A 34 -0.50 1.72 -5.58
N ALA A 35 -0.56 0.43 -5.26
CA ALA A 35 -1.52 -0.08 -4.29
C ALA A 35 -1.35 0.59 -2.91
N VAL A 36 -0.11 0.66 -2.41
CA VAL A 36 0.19 1.31 -1.11
C VAL A 36 -0.18 2.79 -1.12
N ARG A 37 0.14 3.53 -2.19
CA ARG A 37 -0.27 4.92 -2.34
C ARG A 37 -1.78 5.09 -2.38
N PHE A 38 -2.46 4.26 -3.17
CA PHE A 38 -3.92 4.30 -3.24
C PHE A 38 -4.56 4.02 -1.88
N ALA A 39 -4.03 3.04 -1.12
CA ALA A 39 -4.49 2.73 0.22
C ALA A 39 -4.33 3.91 1.19
N MET A 40 -3.31 4.75 1.03
CA MET A 40 -3.01 5.84 1.96
C MET A 40 -3.60 7.18 1.54
N GLU A 41 -3.71 7.45 0.23
CA GLU A 41 -4.23 8.70 -0.32
C GLU A 41 -5.74 8.64 -0.60
N GLN A 42 -6.27 7.49 -1.03
CA GLN A 42 -7.67 7.38 -1.46
C GLN A 42 -8.56 6.59 -0.50
N ALA A 43 -8.01 5.75 0.39
CA ALA A 43 -8.85 5.02 1.33
C ALA A 43 -9.22 5.91 2.54
N ALA A 44 -10.50 5.92 2.90
CA ALA A 44 -10.95 6.54 4.14
C ALA A 44 -10.23 5.89 5.35
N PRO A 45 -9.96 6.63 6.44
CA PRO A 45 -9.21 6.13 7.61
C PRO A 45 -9.76 4.82 8.20
N VAL A 46 -11.06 4.58 8.04
CA VAL A 46 -11.74 3.36 8.51
C VAL A 46 -11.44 2.14 7.65
N SER A 47 -11.26 2.31 6.33
CA SER A 47 -11.01 1.20 5.38
C SER A 47 -9.57 0.67 5.41
N LEU A 48 -8.69 1.33 6.18
CA LEU A 48 -7.31 0.92 6.40
C LEU A 48 -7.17 -0.08 7.56
N ARG A 49 -8.18 -0.22 8.43
CA ARG A 49 -8.10 -1.14 9.58
C ARG A 49 -8.10 -2.61 9.14
N GLY A 50 -8.90 -2.95 8.14
CA GLY A 50 -8.96 -4.28 7.53
C GLY A 50 -8.15 -4.42 6.24
N ALA A 51 -7.33 -3.42 5.88
CA ALA A 51 -6.65 -3.42 4.58
C ALA A 51 -5.54 -4.48 4.51
N SER A 52 -5.53 -5.24 3.41
CA SER A 52 -4.50 -6.23 3.11
C SER A 52 -3.96 -6.00 1.70
N LEU A 53 -2.65 -6.10 1.53
CA LEU A 53 -1.98 -6.02 0.25
C LEU A 53 -1.32 -7.36 -0.04
N ARG A 54 -1.73 -8.02 -1.12
CA ARG A 54 -1.11 -9.25 -1.60
C ARG A 54 -0.19 -8.94 -2.76
N ILE A 55 1.05 -9.40 -2.71
CA ILE A 55 2.03 -9.27 -3.79
C ILE A 55 2.57 -10.67 -4.10
N GLY A 56 2.09 -11.26 -5.19
CA GLY A 56 2.36 -12.67 -5.49
C GLY A 56 1.91 -13.58 -4.35
N ALA A 57 2.86 -14.30 -3.74
CA ALA A 57 2.60 -15.21 -2.63
C ALA A 57 2.70 -14.56 -1.23
N ALA A 58 3.09 -13.28 -1.15
CA ALA A 58 3.24 -12.58 0.12
C ALA A 58 2.01 -11.73 0.42
N ASP A 59 1.46 -11.85 1.63
CA ASP A 59 0.45 -10.94 2.15
C ASP A 59 1.05 -9.93 3.14
N PHE A 60 0.55 -8.71 3.09
CA PHE A 60 0.99 -7.59 3.91
C PHE A 60 -0.23 -6.96 4.57
N GLY A 61 -0.24 -6.99 5.90
CA GLY A 61 -1.29 -6.36 6.69
C GLY A 61 -1.17 -4.83 6.73
N PRO A 62 -2.13 -4.16 7.39
CA PRO A 62 -2.23 -2.71 7.38
C PRO A 62 -1.03 -2.03 8.06
N GLY A 63 -0.45 -2.67 9.09
CA GLY A 63 0.78 -2.18 9.73
C GLY A 63 2.02 -2.24 8.84
N GLN A 64 2.09 -3.18 7.89
CA GLN A 64 3.18 -3.25 6.90
C GLN A 64 2.96 -2.25 5.77
N ILE A 65 1.72 -2.10 5.28
CA ILE A 65 1.35 -1.10 4.26
C ILE A 65 1.76 0.31 4.73
N ARG A 66 1.45 0.68 5.98
CA ARG A 66 1.84 2.00 6.55
C ARG A 66 3.35 2.19 6.59
N ARG A 67 4.11 1.15 6.96
CA ARG A 67 5.59 1.17 6.97
C ARG A 67 6.16 1.30 5.56
N MET A 68 5.60 0.57 4.58
CA MET A 68 5.98 0.66 3.17
C MET A 68 5.70 2.05 2.61
N HIS A 69 4.55 2.65 2.94
CA HIS A 69 4.21 4.01 2.54
C HIS A 69 5.19 5.04 3.10
N ALA A 70 5.44 5.01 4.42
CA ALA A 70 6.39 5.93 5.05
C ALA A 70 7.79 5.84 4.42
N ARG A 71 8.19 4.64 3.99
CA ARG A 71 9.46 4.43 3.32
C ARG A 71 9.47 4.83 1.85
N LEU A 72 8.37 4.62 1.12
CA LEU A 72 8.17 5.15 -0.23
C LEU A 72 8.23 6.67 -0.24
N GLU A 73 7.61 7.32 0.74
CA GLU A 73 7.68 8.77 0.92
C GLU A 73 9.11 9.20 1.27
N ALA A 74 9.82 8.51 2.16
CA ALA A 74 11.22 8.81 2.45
C ALA A 74 12.14 8.66 1.21
N LEU A 75 11.92 7.63 0.38
CA LEU A 75 12.65 7.41 -0.88
C LEU A 75 12.27 8.45 -1.95
N GLY A 76 11.00 8.83 -2.03
CA GLY A 76 10.52 9.90 -2.91
C GLY A 76 11.04 11.27 -2.51
N GLN A 77 11.14 11.53 -1.20
CA GLN A 77 11.71 12.74 -0.63
C GLN A 77 13.23 12.80 -0.82
N ALA A 78 13.93 11.67 -0.73
CA ALA A 78 15.34 11.59 -1.09
C ALA A 78 15.60 11.88 -2.59
N ARG A 79 14.61 11.63 -3.46
CA ARG A 79 14.64 11.99 -4.89
C ARG A 79 14.18 13.42 -5.17
N ARG A 80 13.64 14.14 -4.18
CA ARG A 80 13.38 15.59 -4.24
C ARG A 80 14.46 16.33 -3.46
N PRO A 81 15.68 16.52 -4.00
CA PRO A 81 16.58 17.51 -3.44
C PRO A 81 16.00 18.88 -3.74
N GLY A 82 15.61 19.60 -2.69
CA GLY A 82 15.30 21.02 -2.78
C GLY A 82 13.82 21.37 -2.98
N ARG A 83 13.13 21.56 -1.86
CA ARG A 83 12.37 22.80 -1.68
C ARG A 83 12.97 23.52 -0.48
N ARG A 84 14.05 24.25 -0.75
CA ARG A 84 14.61 25.27 0.14
C ARG A 84 14.17 26.62 -0.44
N ALA A 85 13.83 27.52 0.48
CA ALA A 85 13.37 28.90 0.33
C ALA A 85 11.89 29.05 -0.06
#